data_AF-A0A920HDG3-F1
#
_entry.id   AF-A0A920HDG3-F1
#
_cell.length_a   1.000
_cell.length_b   1.000
_cell.length_c   1.000
_cell.angle_alpha   90.00
_cell.angle_beta   90.00
_cell.angle_gamma   90.00
#
_symmetry.space_group_name_H-M   'P 1'
#
loop_
_entity.id
_entity.type
_entity.pdbx_description
1 polymer ?
#
loop_
_entity_poly.entity_id
_entity_poly.type
_entity_poly.pdbx_seq_one_letter_code
_entity_poly.pdbx_strand_id
1 'polypeptide(L)'
;MTAAPLMRRPKTGRHVQIKAVLALLIRTPALFSDYAEALAMLDFNDDGLDALKNALIDRLMNAPDLDAAALRHHLSTDGHAELLSQLFGTDMSARLGGLLGTMDTGEVNDARVRAVLDEMTERLARNNRRGL
;
A
#
# COMPACT_ATOMS: atom_id res chain seq x y z
N MET A 1 -31.08 15.63 -24.04
CA MET A 1 -29.63 15.68 -23.77
C MET A 1 -29.45 15.44 -22.28
N THR A 2 -29.23 14.18 -21.88
CA THR A 2 -29.26 13.78 -20.47
C THR A 2 -27.83 13.80 -19.94
N ALA A 3 -27.54 14.73 -19.04
CA ALA A 3 -26.25 14.82 -18.37
C ALA A 3 -26.07 13.59 -17.46
N ALA A 4 -25.01 12.80 -17.70
CA ALA A 4 -24.64 11.68 -16.85
C ALA A 4 -24.28 12.19 -15.44
N PRO A 5 -24.73 11.53 -14.35
CA PRO A 5 -24.33 11.93 -13.02
C PRO A 5 -22.83 11.75 -12.86
N LEU A 6 -22.14 12.82 -12.46
CA LEU A 6 -20.74 12.77 -12.04
C LEU A 6 -20.68 11.94 -10.75
N MET A 7 -20.52 10.63 -10.92
CA MET A 7 -20.21 9.69 -9.84
C MET A 7 -18.86 10.13 -9.27
N ARG A 8 -18.87 11.02 -8.27
CA ARG A 8 -17.67 11.31 -7.47
C ARG A 8 -17.27 9.97 -6.87
N ARG A 9 -16.16 9.40 -7.37
CA ARG A 9 -15.57 8.19 -6.82
C ARG A 9 -15.50 8.37 -5.29
N PRO A 10 -16.07 7.45 -4.49
CA PRO A 10 -16.09 7.62 -3.05
C PRO A 10 -14.65 7.78 -2.54
N LYS A 11 -14.40 8.75 -1.67
CA LYS A 11 -13.09 8.96 -1.00
C LYS A 11 -12.57 7.67 -0.34
N THR A 12 -13.49 6.80 0.07
CA THR A 12 -13.26 5.42 0.54
C THR A 12 -12.39 4.60 -0.42
N GLY A 13 -12.51 4.79 -1.74
CA GLY A 13 -11.72 4.08 -2.74
C GLY A 13 -10.24 4.44 -2.71
N ARG A 14 -9.89 5.73 -2.50
CA ARG A 14 -8.49 6.18 -2.44
C ARG A 14 -7.81 5.70 -1.15
N HIS A 15 -8.47 5.83 0.00
CA HIS A 15 -7.91 5.31 1.27
C HIS A 15 -7.69 3.79 1.20
N VAL A 16 -8.63 3.05 0.60
CA VAL A 16 -8.47 1.60 0.42
C VAL A 16 -7.31 1.27 -0.52
N GLN A 17 -7.10 2.05 -1.58
CA GLN A 17 -5.94 1.87 -2.48
C GLN A 17 -4.62 2.16 -1.78
N ILE A 18 -4.54 3.23 -0.99
CA ILE A 18 -3.35 3.56 -0.19
C ILE A 18 -3.04 2.43 0.80
N LYS A 19 -4.07 1.96 1.52
CA LYS A 19 -3.96 0.82 2.43
C LYS A 19 -3.49 -0.44 1.70
N ALA A 20 -4.00 -0.70 0.50
CA ALA A 20 -3.54 -1.83 -0.33
C ALA A 20 -2.05 -1.72 -0.68
N VAL A 21 -1.61 -0.58 -1.18
CA VAL A 21 -0.21 -0.35 -1.55
C VAL A 21 0.70 -0.57 -0.36
N LEU A 22 0.38 0.02 0.80
CA LEU A 22 1.15 -0.18 2.03
C LEU A 22 1.16 -1.64 2.47
N ALA A 23 0.02 -2.33 2.48
CA ALA A 23 -0.06 -3.73 2.88
C ALA A 23 0.79 -4.64 1.98
N LEU A 24 0.78 -4.40 0.67
CA LEU A 24 1.56 -5.15 -0.31
C LEU A 24 3.06 -4.89 -0.17
N LEU A 25 3.49 -3.64 0.00
CA LEU A 25 4.90 -3.28 0.20
C LEU A 25 5.44 -3.82 1.52
N ILE A 26 4.64 -3.81 2.59
CA ILE A 26 5.04 -4.39 3.88
C ILE A 26 5.15 -5.92 3.78
N ARG A 27 4.30 -6.57 2.97
CA ARG A 27 4.35 -8.02 2.75
C ARG A 27 5.54 -8.43 1.88
N THR A 28 5.90 -7.62 0.89
CA THR A 28 6.98 -7.90 -0.04
C THR A 28 7.99 -6.75 -0.05
N PRO A 29 8.79 -6.59 1.02
CA PRO A 29 9.73 -5.48 1.16
C PRO A 29 10.82 -5.48 0.07
N ALA A 30 11.12 -6.64 -0.53
CA ALA A 30 12.06 -6.75 -1.65
C ALA A 30 11.68 -5.88 -2.87
N LEU A 31 10.38 -5.59 -3.06
CA LEU A 31 9.92 -4.73 -4.15
C LEU A 31 10.00 -3.25 -3.81
N PHE A 32 10.27 -2.88 -2.55
CA PHE A 32 10.24 -1.48 -2.11
C PHE A 32 11.16 -0.58 -2.93
N SER A 33 12.36 -1.06 -3.27
CA SER A 33 13.34 -0.28 -4.04
C SER A 33 12.79 0.23 -5.38
N ASP A 34 11.91 -0.53 -6.05
CA ASP A 34 11.27 -0.12 -7.30
C ASP A 34 10.20 0.97 -7.09
N TYR A 35 9.63 1.07 -5.88
CA TYR A 35 8.49 1.95 -5.58
C TYR A 35 8.81 3.08 -4.60
N ALA A 36 10.01 3.13 -4.02
CA ALA A 36 10.38 4.07 -2.96
C ALA A 36 10.17 5.53 -3.37
N GLU A 37 10.65 5.91 -4.56
CA GLU A 37 10.48 7.27 -5.09
C GLU A 37 9.01 7.60 -5.34
N ALA A 38 8.28 6.69 -5.99
CA ALA A 38 6.86 6.89 -6.26
C ALA A 38 6.06 7.04 -4.96
N LEU A 39 6.35 6.22 -3.95
CA LEU A 39 5.70 6.26 -2.64
C LEU A 39 5.98 7.57 -1.91
N ALA A 40 7.22 8.07 -1.96
CA ALA A 40 7.58 9.36 -1.37
C ALA A 40 6.83 10.54 -1.99
N MET A 41 6.54 10.49 -3.30
CA MET A 41 5.78 11.52 -4.00
C MET A 41 4.26 11.44 -3.81
N LEU A 42 3.74 10.32 -3.28
CA LEU A 42 2.32 10.19 -3.01
C LEU A 42 1.95 10.94 -1.74
N ASP A 43 1.04 11.89 -1.89
CA ASP A 43 0.30 12.47 -0.78
C ASP A 43 -0.86 11.54 -0.41
N PHE A 44 -1.00 11.16 0.86
CA PHE A 44 -2.10 10.31 1.32
C PHE A 44 -3.26 11.12 1.90
N ASN A 45 -3.01 12.36 2.32
CA ASN A 45 -4.00 13.24 2.95
C ASN A 45 -4.69 12.55 4.16
N ASP A 46 -3.90 11.77 4.90
CA ASP A 46 -4.28 11.06 6.12
C ASP A 46 -3.04 10.92 6.99
N ASP A 47 -3.01 11.64 8.11
CA ASP A 47 -1.81 11.75 8.96
C ASP A 47 -1.32 10.39 9.47
N GLY A 48 -2.25 9.45 9.73
CA GLY A 48 -1.90 8.11 10.21
C GLY A 48 -1.25 7.25 9.12
N LEU A 49 -1.80 7.29 7.91
CA LEU A 49 -1.23 6.58 6.75
C LEU A 49 0.07 7.21 6.27
N ASP A 50 0.18 8.55 6.30
CA ASP A 50 1.42 9.26 5.98
C ASP A 50 2.52 8.97 7.03
N ALA A 51 2.17 8.89 8.31
CA ALA A 51 3.12 8.47 9.35
C ALA A 51 3.61 7.03 9.13
N LEU A 52 2.70 6.09 8.83
CA LEU A 52 3.07 4.71 8.52
C LEU A 52 3.94 4.62 7.25
N LYS A 53 3.63 5.41 6.22
CA LYS A 53 4.43 5.51 4.99
C LYS A 53 5.85 5.97 5.28
N ASN A 54 6.00 7.03 6.06
CA ASN A 54 7.31 7.58 6.39
C ASN A 54 8.12 6.60 7.25
N ALA A 55 7.48 5.93 8.22
CA ALA A 55 8.12 4.88 9.01
C ALA A 55 8.56 3.70 8.13
N LEU A 56 7.72 3.25 7.20
CA LEU A 56 8.07 2.20 6.23
C LEU A 56 9.29 2.58 5.40
N ILE A 57 9.28 3.80 4.82
CA ILE A 57 10.40 4.31 4.01
C ILE A 57 11.67 4.39 4.84
N ASP A 58 11.62 4.98 6.04
CA ASP A 58 12.78 5.10 6.91
C ASP A 58 13.38 3.73 7.27
N ARG A 59 12.54 2.76 7.65
CA ARG A 59 13.00 1.42 8.00
C ARG A 59 13.67 0.71 6.82
N LEU A 60 13.08 0.75 5.63
CA LEU A 60 13.63 0.06 4.46
C LEU A 60 14.81 0.79 3.81
N MET A 61 14.93 2.11 3.99
CA MET A 61 16.12 2.86 3.60
C MET A 61 17.31 2.55 4.52
N ASN A 62 17.07 2.33 5.81
CA ASN A 62 18.11 1.98 6.78
C ASN A 62 18.46 0.48 6.80
N ALA A 63 17.49 -0.39 6.50
CA ALA A 63 17.65 -1.85 6.49
C ALA A 63 16.89 -2.46 5.29
N PRO A 64 17.47 -2.45 4.07
CA PRO A 64 16.81 -2.93 2.86
C PRO A 64 16.59 -4.45 2.83
N ASP A 65 17.42 -5.22 3.55
CA ASP A 65 17.33 -6.68 3.65
C ASP A 65 16.33 -7.15 4.73
N LEU A 66 15.54 -6.24 5.31
CA LEU A 66 14.58 -6.57 6.36
C LEU A 66 13.43 -7.40 5.80
N ASP A 67 13.17 -8.55 6.40
CA ASP A 67 12.04 -9.39 6.01
C ASP A 67 10.70 -8.80 6.48
N ALA A 68 9.62 -9.28 5.87
CA ALA A 68 8.27 -8.77 6.12
C ALA A 68 7.81 -8.95 7.58
N ALA A 69 8.24 -10.01 8.27
CA ALA A 69 7.84 -10.26 9.65
C ALA A 69 8.57 -9.31 10.60
N ALA A 70 9.88 -9.13 10.41
CA ALA A 70 10.67 -8.18 11.17
C ALA A 70 10.18 -6.74 10.94
N LEU A 71 9.92 -6.35 9.69
CA LEU A 71 9.36 -5.03 9.36
C LEU A 71 8.02 -4.77 10.06
N ARG A 72 7.09 -5.74 10.01
CA ARG A 72 5.79 -5.63 10.71
C ARG A 72 5.97 -5.48 12.22
N HIS A 73 6.91 -6.21 12.81
CA HIS A 73 7.20 -6.10 14.23
C HIS A 73 7.74 -4.70 14.60
N HIS A 74 8.68 -4.16 13.82
CA HIS A 74 9.20 -2.81 14.01
C HIS A 74 8.10 -1.75 13.89
N LEU A 75 7.33 -1.76 12.80
CA LEU A 75 6.24 -0.82 12.59
C LEU A 75 5.16 -0.92 13.68
N SER A 76 4.90 -2.12 14.19
CA SER A 76 3.97 -2.32 15.30
C SER A 76 4.52 -1.71 16.60
N THR A 77 5.81 -1.86 16.86
CA THR A 77 6.49 -1.31 18.05
C THR A 77 6.58 0.22 17.98
N ASP A 78 6.68 0.79 16.78
CA ASP A 78 6.65 2.24 16.52
C ASP A 78 5.24 2.86 16.68
N GLY A 79 4.23 2.07 17.07
CA GLY A 79 2.88 2.56 17.38
C GLY A 79 1.86 2.38 16.26
N HIS A 80 2.21 1.73 15.15
CA HIS A 80 1.30 1.52 14.02
C HIS A 80 0.50 0.19 14.10
N ALA A 81 0.47 -0.47 15.25
CA ALA A 81 -0.16 -1.78 15.43
C ALA A 81 -1.64 -1.83 15.00
N GLU A 82 -2.41 -0.77 15.28
CA GLU A 82 -3.82 -0.69 14.90
C GLU A 82 -3.98 -0.60 13.37
N LEU A 83 -3.21 0.29 12.72
CA LEU A 83 -3.21 0.43 11.27
C LEU A 83 -2.77 -0.87 10.59
N LEU A 84 -1.72 -1.52 11.08
CA LEU A 84 -1.28 -2.82 10.58
C LEU A 84 -2.39 -3.88 10.71
N SER A 85 -3.13 -3.88 11.81
CA SER A 85 -4.28 -4.79 12.00
C SER A 85 -5.38 -4.53 10.97
N GLN A 86 -5.63 -3.27 10.61
CA GLN A 86 -6.57 -2.94 9.53
C GLN A 86 -6.02 -3.34 8.15
N LEU A 87 -4.72 -3.18 7.91
CA LEU A 87 -4.07 -3.52 6.63
C LEU A 87 -4.07 -5.03 6.36
N PHE A 88 -3.83 -5.84 7.39
CA PHE A 88 -3.76 -7.30 7.31
C PHE A 88 -5.03 -7.99 7.81
N GLY A 89 -6.10 -7.22 8.06
CA GLY A 89 -7.40 -7.74 8.49
C GLY A 89 -8.13 -8.50 7.37
N THR A 90 -9.21 -9.18 7.76
CA THR A 90 -10.03 -10.01 6.85
C THR A 90 -10.65 -9.19 5.73
N ASP A 91 -11.17 -7.99 6.01
CA ASP A 91 -11.74 -7.08 5.01
C ASP A 91 -10.74 -6.73 3.90
N MET A 92 -9.49 -6.44 4.27
CA MET A 92 -8.47 -6.04 3.32
C MET A 92 -7.95 -7.23 2.52
N SER A 93 -7.77 -8.37 3.20
CA SER A 93 -7.38 -9.63 2.57
C SER A 93 -8.41 -10.11 1.54
N ALA A 94 -9.71 -9.97 1.84
CA ALA A 94 -10.80 -10.30 0.92
C ALA A 94 -10.77 -9.39 -0.32
N ARG A 95 -10.51 -8.09 -0.15
CA ARG A 95 -10.39 -7.14 -1.27
C ARG A 95 -9.19 -7.41 -2.16
N LEU A 96 -8.08 -7.86 -1.57
CA LEU A 96 -6.86 -8.19 -2.28
C LEU A 96 -6.87 -9.62 -2.85
N GLY A 97 -7.98 -10.35 -2.70
CA GLY A 97 -8.19 -11.62 -3.38
C GLY A 97 -7.11 -12.67 -3.10
N GLY A 98 -6.59 -12.70 -1.87
CA GLY A 98 -5.55 -13.65 -1.48
C GLY A 98 -4.10 -13.19 -1.70
N LEU A 99 -3.84 -11.99 -2.25
CA LEU A 99 -2.47 -11.45 -2.35
C LEU A 99 -1.80 -11.26 -0.99
N LEU A 100 -2.58 -11.13 0.09
CA LEU A 100 -2.07 -11.11 1.46
C LEU A 100 -2.03 -12.50 2.11
N GLY A 101 -2.63 -13.51 1.48
CA GLY A 101 -2.75 -14.90 1.97
C GLY A 101 -1.56 -15.80 1.63
N THR A 102 -1.67 -17.07 2.03
CA THR A 102 -0.58 -18.05 2.10
C THR A 102 -0.16 -18.66 0.75
N MET A 103 1.15 -18.64 0.51
CA MET A 103 1.97 -19.65 -0.17
C MET A 103 1.38 -20.30 -1.44
N ASP A 104 1.40 -19.57 -2.56
CA ASP A 104 1.52 -20.23 -3.86
C ASP A 104 2.65 -19.53 -4.64
N THR A 105 3.73 -20.27 -4.87
CA THR A 105 4.83 -19.98 -5.80
C THR A 105 5.37 -18.53 -5.73
N GLY A 106 6.36 -18.27 -4.86
CA GLY A 106 6.90 -16.93 -4.55
C GLY A 106 7.12 -16.00 -5.76
N GLU A 107 7.72 -16.48 -6.85
CA GLU A 107 7.92 -15.68 -8.07
C GLU A 107 6.63 -15.26 -8.78
N VAL A 108 5.66 -16.17 -8.88
CA VAL A 108 4.35 -15.90 -9.51
C VAL A 108 3.54 -14.94 -8.65
N ASN A 109 3.66 -15.09 -7.32
CA ASN A 109 3.05 -14.18 -6.38
C ASN A 109 3.66 -12.76 -6.49
N ASP A 110 4.98 -12.65 -6.59
CA ASP A 110 5.65 -11.34 -6.65
C ASP A 110 5.41 -10.61 -7.97
N ALA A 111 5.40 -11.32 -9.10
CA ALA A 111 4.99 -10.74 -10.38
C ALA A 111 3.55 -10.19 -10.34
N ARG A 112 2.65 -10.91 -9.67
CA ARG A 112 1.26 -10.48 -9.49
C ARG A 112 1.15 -9.30 -8.53
N VAL A 113 1.89 -9.31 -7.41
CA VAL A 113 1.98 -8.18 -6.47
C VAL A 113 2.51 -6.95 -7.19
N ARG A 114 3.55 -7.09 -8.01
CA ARG A 114 4.13 -6.02 -8.82
C ARG A 114 3.12 -5.43 -9.80
N ALA A 115 2.38 -6.28 -10.53
CA ALA A 115 1.35 -5.82 -11.46
C ALA A 115 0.25 -5.01 -10.75
N VAL A 116 -0.17 -5.46 -9.57
CA VAL A 116 -1.18 -4.76 -8.75
C VAL A 116 -0.62 -3.46 -8.17
N LEU A 117 0.62 -3.46 -7.68
CA LEU A 117 1.30 -2.27 -7.18
C LEU A 117 1.47 -1.21 -8.27
N ASP A 118 1.86 -1.62 -9.48
CA ASP A 118 1.98 -0.73 -10.63
C ASP A 118 0.64 -0.07 -10.97
N GLU A 119 -0.41 -0.88 -11.13
CA GLU A 119 -1.77 -0.40 -11.41
C GLU A 119 -2.27 0.56 -10.32
N MET A 120 -2.07 0.22 -9.04
CA MET A 120 -2.55 1.02 -7.91
C MET A 120 -1.75 2.32 -7.75
N THR A 121 -0.43 2.27 -7.86
CA THR A 121 0.45 3.44 -7.74
C THR A 121 0.21 4.40 -8.89
N GLU A 122 0.08 3.91 -10.13
CA GLU A 122 -0.23 4.74 -11.29
C GLU A 122 -1.61 5.40 -11.16
N ARG A 123 -2.62 4.67 -10.65
CA ARG A 123 -3.95 5.24 -10.36
C ARG A 123 -3.90 6.32 -9.30
N LEU A 124 -3.13 6.11 -8.22
CA LEU A 124 -2.96 7.10 -7.16
C LEU A 124 -2.23 8.35 -7.69
N ALA A 125 -1.15 8.18 -8.46
CA ALA A 125 -0.40 9.27 -9.06
C ALA A 125 -1.25 10.10 -10.04
N ARG A 126 -2.06 9.44 -10.89
CA ARG A 126 -3.00 10.12 -11.79
C ARG A 126 -4.06 10.92 -11.05
N ASN A 127 -4.51 10.43 -9.89
CA ASN A 127 -5.48 11.14 -9.07
C ASN A 127 -4.83 12.35 -8.35
N ASN A 128 -3.58 12.20 -7.90
CA ASN A 128 -2.83 13.29 -7.26
C ASN A 128 -2.67 14.50 -8.20
N ARG A 129 -2.39 14.26 -9.49
CA ARG A 129 -2.27 15.32 -10.52
C ARG A 129 -3.59 16.01 -10.89
N ARG A 130 -4.74 15.41 -10.54
CA ARG A 130 -6.08 15.93 -10.88
C ARG A 130 -6.74 16.70 -9.73
N GLY A 131 -6.07 16.78 -8.57
CA GLY A 131 -6.55 17.47 -7.38
C GLY A 131 -6.12 18.94 -7.27
N LEU A 132 -5.47 19.50 -8.31
CA LEU A 132 -5.12 20.92 -8.42
C LEU A 132 -6.27 21.73 -9.03
#